data_AF-A0A9P6PHV8-F1
#
_entry.id   AF-A0A9P6PHV8-F1
#
_cell.length_a   1.000
_cell.length_b   1.000
_cell.length_c   1.000
_cell.angle_alpha   90.00
_cell.angle_beta   90.00
_cell.angle_gamma   90.00
#
_symmetry.space_group_name_H-M   'P 1'
#
loop_
_entity.id
_entity.type
_entity.pdbx_description
1 polymer ?
#
loop_
_entity_poly.entity_id
_entity_poly.type
_entity_poly.pdbx_seq_one_letter_code
_entity_poly.pdbx_strand_id
1 'polypeptide(L)'
;MTEAKTKGKSAAIEAAAVEAATKECFKDRSTTSISLFTTALQKRNVITRKNLTRIIESTDYLTLANKKTVVVLTRSRFTAMSVHPPHPPLQNMATKPLQKTAASLPVVQLAARKVTNTTKSVPPLSVNCDTTAIVDILDDIAIGYLDLEDTAVTDIFLDVGSNMSVKINGECVQLGIVITHSDVSAILEQLPGGGPDFKQSNRVIFGQTLHRLAAVTYDGSITGITIRVGRSVSGLLPVFEGLVEQKNVLLCGPPNVGKTTTLREICKYLSRGKCLCLIDTSGEVCGETGNRGNIVGTSRVFRPADPAKQYATLLDCVRNHSPDIIAIDELNTKDEVEVCQTIALRSIQMVASVHGNIQDLVFNPMLNKALGGSTQALVSDRVAVDGKKVVMQRTTRPIFDVVINITRTSHGLEYSFIEDVAENVSRIMQGKPIQIRRRCMVGGELMETKEEVLYPCE
;
A
#
# COMPACT_ATOMS: atom_id res chain seq x y z
N MET A 1 -33.69 -46.35 -38.43
CA MET A 1 -32.38 -46.80 -37.88
C MET A 1 -31.16 -45.99 -38.36
N THR A 2 -31.34 -44.98 -39.20
CA THR A 2 -30.25 -44.20 -39.81
C THR A 2 -29.92 -42.87 -39.10
N GLU A 3 -30.78 -42.34 -38.22
CA GLU A 3 -30.48 -41.10 -37.46
C GLU A 3 -29.60 -41.30 -36.22
N ALA A 4 -29.52 -42.52 -35.69
CA ALA A 4 -28.74 -42.80 -34.48
C ALA A 4 -27.22 -42.90 -34.74
N LYS A 5 -26.80 -43.31 -35.95
CA LYS A 5 -25.37 -43.43 -36.30
C LYS A 5 -24.72 -42.09 -36.66
N THR A 6 -25.48 -41.12 -37.17
CA THR A 6 -24.99 -39.77 -37.50
C THR A 6 -24.75 -38.93 -36.24
N LYS A 7 -25.60 -39.06 -35.21
CA LYS A 7 -25.39 -38.44 -33.88
C LYS A 7 -24.14 -38.97 -33.17
N GLY A 8 -23.82 -40.26 -33.33
CA GLY A 8 -22.63 -40.87 -32.73
C GLY A 8 -21.31 -40.39 -33.34
N LYS A 9 -21.26 -40.12 -34.65
CA LYS A 9 -20.08 -39.54 -35.31
C LYS A 9 -19.92 -38.04 -35.03
N SER A 10 -21.01 -37.28 -34.96
CA SER A 10 -20.98 -35.85 -34.60
C SER A 10 -20.43 -35.62 -33.19
N ALA A 11 -20.86 -36.42 -32.22
CA ALA A 11 -20.41 -36.30 -30.83
C ALA A 11 -18.93 -36.68 -30.64
N ALA A 12 -18.42 -37.63 -31.43
CA ALA A 12 -17.00 -38.03 -31.40
C ALA A 12 -16.07 -36.96 -32.01
N ILE A 13 -16.52 -36.27 -33.07
CA ILE A 13 -15.80 -35.17 -33.71
C ILE A 13 -15.77 -33.94 -32.79
N GLU A 14 -16.88 -33.65 -32.09
CA GLU A 14 -16.93 -32.58 -31.09
C GLU A 14 -16.01 -32.84 -29.89
N ALA A 15 -15.91 -34.09 -29.42
CA ALA A 15 -15.03 -34.45 -28.31
C ALA A 15 -13.54 -34.24 -28.66
N ALA A 16 -13.13 -34.63 -29.87
CA ALA A 16 -11.74 -34.44 -30.33
C ALA A 16 -11.39 -32.95 -30.54
N ALA A 17 -12.34 -32.15 -31.06
CA ALA A 17 -12.16 -30.71 -31.24
C ALA A 17 -12.08 -29.96 -29.90
N VAL A 18 -12.88 -30.37 -28.91
CA VAL A 18 -12.84 -29.83 -27.55
C VAL A 18 -11.54 -30.22 -26.85
N GLU A 19 -11.04 -31.44 -27.05
CA GLU A 19 -9.76 -31.89 -26.49
C GLU A 19 -8.56 -31.11 -27.07
N ALA A 20 -8.56 -30.85 -28.38
CA ALA A 20 -7.53 -30.06 -29.04
C ALA A 20 -7.52 -28.60 -28.55
N ALA A 21 -8.68 -27.94 -28.47
CA ALA A 21 -8.81 -26.58 -27.98
C ALA A 21 -8.46 -26.44 -26.48
N THR A 22 -8.71 -27.49 -25.68
CA THR A 22 -8.31 -27.55 -24.27
C THR A 22 -6.79 -27.65 -24.15
N LYS A 23 -6.12 -28.50 -24.95
CA LYS A 23 -4.65 -28.61 -24.95
C LYS A 23 -3.95 -27.30 -25.34
N GLU A 24 -4.54 -26.52 -26.24
CA GLU A 24 -4.02 -25.23 -26.69
C GLU A 24 -4.20 -24.14 -25.61
N CYS A 25 -5.37 -24.06 -24.97
CA CYS A 25 -5.66 -23.06 -23.91
C CYS A 25 -4.80 -23.22 -22.65
N PHE A 26 -4.35 -24.43 -22.32
CA PHE A 26 -3.53 -24.70 -21.13
C PHE A 26 -2.03 -24.69 -21.39
N LYS A 27 -1.60 -24.51 -22.64
CA LYS A 27 -0.17 -24.46 -23.03
C LYS A 27 0.50 -23.14 -22.65
N ASP A 28 -0.25 -22.02 -22.74
CA ASP A 28 0.28 -20.66 -22.54
C ASP A 28 0.03 -20.10 -21.12
N ARG A 29 -0.67 -20.82 -20.25
CA ARG A 29 -0.99 -20.45 -18.85
C ARG A 29 -1.62 -19.05 -18.64
N SER A 30 -2.12 -18.42 -19.71
CA SER A 30 -2.84 -17.15 -19.67
C SER A 30 -4.23 -17.32 -19.06
N THR A 31 -4.52 -16.59 -17.98
CA THR A 31 -5.83 -16.53 -17.31
C THR A 31 -6.93 -16.04 -18.25
N THR A 32 -6.58 -15.20 -19.23
CA THR A 32 -7.48 -14.68 -20.27
C THR A 32 -7.97 -15.77 -21.21
N SER A 33 -7.08 -16.67 -21.66
CA SER A 33 -7.41 -17.79 -22.55
C SER A 33 -8.29 -18.83 -21.85
N ILE A 34 -8.06 -19.05 -20.55
CA ILE A 34 -8.85 -19.96 -19.71
C ILE A 34 -10.27 -19.41 -19.48
N SER A 35 -10.40 -18.10 -19.24
CA SER A 35 -11.68 -17.39 -19.07
C SER A 35 -12.53 -17.39 -20.36
N LEU A 36 -11.90 -17.15 -21.51
CA LEU A 36 -12.58 -17.18 -22.81
C LEU A 36 -13.09 -18.58 -23.18
N PHE A 37 -12.29 -19.61 -22.93
CA PHE A 37 -12.65 -21.01 -23.20
C PHE A 37 -13.82 -21.48 -22.32
N THR A 38 -13.80 -21.15 -21.03
CA THR A 38 -14.88 -21.47 -20.08
C THR A 38 -16.18 -20.73 -20.40
N THR A 39 -16.10 -19.48 -20.85
CA THR A 39 -17.25 -18.69 -21.30
C THR A 39 -17.88 -19.27 -22.58
N ALA A 40 -17.06 -19.77 -23.51
CA ALA A 40 -17.54 -20.41 -24.75
C ALA A 40 -18.29 -21.73 -24.47
N LEU A 41 -17.84 -22.52 -23.49
CA LEU A 41 -18.49 -23.77 -23.08
C LEU A 41 -19.84 -23.54 -22.37
N GLN A 42 -19.97 -22.45 -21.61
CA GLN A 42 -21.24 -22.05 -21.00
C GLN A 42 -22.27 -21.62 -22.06
N LYS A 43 -21.85 -20.86 -23.09
CA LYS A 43 -22.75 -20.45 -24.19
C LYS A 43 -23.32 -21.63 -24.99
N ARG A 44 -22.63 -22.78 -25.04
CA ARG A 44 -23.09 -23.98 -25.77
C ARG A 44 -23.84 -24.99 -24.88
N ASN A 45 -24.19 -24.64 -23.64
CA ASN A 45 -24.88 -25.50 -22.67
C ASN A 45 -24.18 -26.85 -22.37
N VAL A 46 -22.87 -26.92 -22.59
CA VAL A 46 -22.06 -28.11 -22.29
C VAL A 46 -21.77 -28.21 -20.78
N ILE A 47 -21.70 -27.06 -20.08
CA ILE A 47 -21.50 -26.94 -18.63
C ILE A 47 -22.46 -25.87 -18.08
N THR A 48 -23.10 -26.17 -16.94
CA THR A 48 -23.96 -25.21 -16.24
C THR A 48 -23.15 -24.25 -15.35
N ARG A 49 -23.65 -23.02 -15.15
CA ARG A 49 -22.98 -21.95 -14.39
C ARG A 49 -22.49 -22.39 -13.01
N LYS A 50 -23.29 -23.21 -12.32
CA LYS A 50 -23.02 -23.77 -10.99
C LYS A 50 -21.89 -24.82 -10.97
N ASN A 51 -21.71 -25.56 -12.07
CA ASN A 51 -20.60 -26.51 -12.21
C ASN A 51 -19.31 -25.79 -12.62
N LEU A 52 -19.38 -24.67 -13.35
CA LEU A 52 -18.22 -23.86 -13.68
C LEU A 52 -17.54 -23.26 -12.44
N THR A 53 -18.32 -22.77 -11.48
CA THR A 53 -17.80 -22.21 -10.22
C THR A 53 -17.02 -23.25 -9.43
N ARG A 54 -17.49 -24.49 -9.40
CA ARG A 54 -16.82 -25.62 -8.72
C ARG A 54 -15.52 -26.05 -9.41
N ILE A 55 -15.40 -25.84 -10.73
CA ILE A 55 -14.21 -26.14 -11.55
C ILE A 55 -13.08 -25.14 -11.28
N ILE A 56 -13.44 -23.88 -11.06
CA ILE A 56 -12.50 -22.81 -10.72
C ILE A 56 -11.96 -23.00 -9.29
N GLU A 57 -12.79 -23.53 -8.39
CA GLU A 57 -12.44 -23.70 -6.98
C GLU A 57 -11.62 -24.96 -6.63
N SER A 58 -11.52 -25.99 -7.49
CA SER A 58 -10.95 -27.30 -7.06
C SER A 58 -9.95 -28.01 -7.99
N THR A 59 -9.30 -27.34 -8.93
CA THR A 59 -8.24 -28.04 -9.70
C THR A 59 -7.03 -28.31 -8.80
N ASP A 60 -6.81 -29.57 -8.38
CA ASP A 60 -6.02 -30.54 -9.14
C ASP A 60 -6.78 -31.65 -9.94
N TYR A 61 -8.12 -31.76 -9.90
CA TYR A 61 -8.87 -32.64 -10.84
C TYR A 61 -10.33 -32.30 -11.12
N LEU A 62 -10.85 -32.80 -12.26
CA LEU A 62 -12.19 -32.57 -12.83
C LEU A 62 -12.86 -33.91 -13.20
N THR A 63 -14.10 -34.16 -12.77
CA THR A 63 -14.88 -35.37 -13.14
C THR A 63 -16.16 -35.01 -13.90
N LEU A 64 -16.41 -35.63 -15.06
CA LEU A 64 -17.56 -35.41 -15.94
C LEU A 64 -18.34 -36.71 -16.14
N ALA A 65 -19.63 -36.74 -15.80
CA ALA A 65 -20.48 -37.93 -15.85
C ALA A 65 -21.71 -37.76 -16.74
N ASN A 66 -22.03 -38.81 -17.52
CA ASN A 66 -23.29 -39.05 -18.21
C ASN A 66 -23.83 -40.44 -17.78
N LYS A 67 -25.14 -40.70 -17.96
CA LYS A 67 -25.90 -41.94 -17.68
C LYS A 67 -25.23 -43.27 -18.05
N LYS A 68 -24.15 -43.28 -18.85
CA LYS A 68 -23.38 -44.50 -19.17
C LYS A 68 -21.88 -44.38 -18.96
N THR A 69 -21.32 -43.20 -18.67
CA THR A 69 -19.86 -43.06 -18.55
C THR A 69 -19.44 -41.85 -17.76
N VAL A 70 -18.31 -41.97 -17.05
CA VAL A 70 -17.70 -40.91 -16.25
C VAL A 70 -16.22 -40.76 -16.61
N VAL A 71 -15.76 -39.53 -16.84
CA VAL A 71 -14.39 -39.17 -17.24
C VAL A 71 -13.76 -38.28 -16.19
N VAL A 72 -12.54 -38.59 -15.74
CA VAL A 72 -11.83 -37.84 -14.69
C VAL A 72 -10.48 -37.33 -15.21
N LEU A 73 -10.28 -36.02 -15.21
CA LEU A 73 -9.07 -35.34 -15.65
C LEU A 73 -8.33 -34.77 -14.44
N THR A 74 -7.10 -35.20 -14.20
CA THR A 74 -6.25 -34.67 -13.12
C THR A 74 -4.98 -34.07 -13.74
N ARG A 75 -4.25 -33.21 -12.99
CA ARG A 75 -2.90 -32.77 -13.42
C ARG A 75 -1.90 -33.94 -13.53
N SER A 76 -2.19 -35.10 -12.94
CA SER A 76 -1.35 -36.30 -12.97
C SER A 76 -2.17 -37.58 -12.69
N ARG A 77 -2.65 -38.25 -13.77
CA ARG A 77 -3.34 -39.58 -13.86
C ARG A 77 -4.88 -39.66 -13.62
N PHE A 78 -5.56 -40.40 -14.52
CA PHE A 78 -7.01 -40.67 -14.65
C PHE A 78 -7.53 -41.83 -13.76
N THR A 79 -8.74 -41.75 -13.15
CA THR A 79 -9.67 -42.89 -12.81
C THR A 79 -11.03 -42.43 -12.20
N ALA A 80 -12.16 -43.16 -12.40
CA ALA A 80 -13.56 -42.73 -12.13
C ALA A 80 -14.46 -43.76 -11.34
N MET A 81 -15.26 -43.38 -10.30
CA MET A 81 -16.35 -44.18 -9.62
C MET A 81 -17.40 -43.33 -8.78
N SER A 82 -18.61 -43.82 -8.38
CA SER A 82 -19.80 -43.05 -7.82
C SER A 82 -20.55 -43.59 -6.55
N VAL A 83 -21.11 -42.79 -5.57
CA VAL A 83 -22.18 -43.16 -4.53
C VAL A 83 -22.94 -41.96 -3.80
N HIS A 84 -24.11 -42.22 -3.12
CA HIS A 84 -25.26 -41.42 -2.50
C HIS A 84 -25.22 -40.91 -0.99
N PRO A 85 -26.23 -40.14 -0.43
CA PRO A 85 -26.19 -39.35 0.86
C PRO A 85 -27.00 -39.87 2.14
N PRO A 86 -26.94 -39.21 3.35
CA PRO A 86 -27.12 -39.81 4.72
C PRO A 86 -28.31 -39.35 5.65
N HIS A 87 -28.42 -39.89 6.89
CA HIS A 87 -29.41 -39.64 8.00
C HIS A 87 -28.76 -39.15 9.36
N PRO A 88 -29.51 -38.69 10.42
CA PRO A 88 -29.04 -37.75 11.49
C PRO A 88 -28.98 -38.34 12.97
N PRO A 89 -28.99 -37.58 14.11
CA PRO A 89 -27.94 -37.52 15.17
C PRO A 89 -28.32 -38.09 16.59
N LEU A 90 -27.40 -38.07 17.58
CA LEU A 90 -27.60 -38.59 18.97
C LEU A 90 -27.18 -37.63 20.12
N GLN A 91 -27.83 -37.79 21.28
CA GLN A 91 -27.79 -37.04 22.57
C GLN A 91 -27.15 -37.82 23.75
N ASN A 92 -26.92 -37.09 24.87
CA ASN A 92 -26.75 -37.47 26.31
C ASN A 92 -25.30 -37.79 26.83
N MET A 93 -24.84 -37.51 28.07
CA MET A 93 -25.44 -37.11 29.37
C MET A 93 -24.35 -36.59 30.38
N ALA A 94 -24.77 -36.16 31.59
CA ALA A 94 -24.10 -35.33 32.62
C ALA A 94 -22.95 -35.90 33.50
N THR A 95 -22.22 -35.02 34.23
CA THR A 95 -22.01 -34.98 35.72
C THR A 95 -21.26 -33.71 36.20
N LYS A 96 -21.52 -33.25 37.44
CA LYS A 96 -21.03 -32.05 38.20
C LYS A 96 -20.71 -32.50 39.66
N PRO A 97 -20.24 -31.68 40.65
CA PRO A 97 -19.46 -30.42 40.67
C PRO A 97 -18.35 -30.40 41.79
N LEU A 98 -17.62 -29.27 41.98
CA LEU A 98 -17.24 -28.72 43.31
C LEU A 98 -16.61 -27.32 43.23
N GLN A 99 -17.14 -26.39 44.05
CA GLN A 99 -16.64 -25.03 44.31
C GLN A 99 -15.57 -25.03 45.41
N LYS A 100 -14.56 -24.14 45.29
CA LYS A 100 -13.92 -23.46 46.44
C LYS A 100 -13.48 -22.05 46.04
N THR A 101 -13.92 -21.09 46.85
CA THR A 101 -13.53 -19.67 46.88
C THR A 101 -12.19 -19.50 47.61
N ALA A 102 -11.30 -18.67 47.07
CA ALA A 102 -10.30 -17.93 47.84
C ALA A 102 -9.76 -16.76 46.99
N ALA A 103 -9.85 -15.55 47.53
CA ALA A 103 -9.25 -14.34 46.98
C ALA A 103 -7.75 -14.31 47.32
N SER A 104 -6.91 -13.96 46.34
CA SER A 104 -5.54 -13.47 46.56
C SER A 104 -5.06 -12.67 45.34
N LEU A 105 -4.68 -11.42 45.56
CA LEU A 105 -3.99 -10.56 44.61
C LEU A 105 -2.64 -11.19 44.19
N PRO A 106 -2.25 -11.20 42.91
CA PRO A 106 -0.91 -11.65 42.54
C PRO A 106 0.06 -10.47 42.40
N VAL A 107 1.13 -10.58 43.19
CA VAL A 107 2.40 -9.87 43.10
C VAL A 107 3.01 -10.02 41.69
N VAL A 108 3.47 -8.93 41.10
CA VAL A 108 4.18 -8.92 39.81
C VAL A 108 5.59 -9.50 40.02
N GLN A 109 5.77 -10.77 39.62
CA GLN A 109 7.07 -11.43 39.55
C GLN A 109 7.66 -11.19 38.15
N LEU A 110 8.74 -10.41 38.07
CA LEU A 110 9.54 -10.23 36.85
C LEU A 110 10.18 -11.57 36.46
N ALA A 111 9.57 -12.28 35.52
CA ALA A 111 10.12 -13.50 34.95
C ALA A 111 11.15 -13.16 33.86
N ALA A 112 12.39 -13.63 34.05
CA ALA A 112 13.47 -13.57 33.08
C ALA A 112 13.04 -14.23 31.75
N ARG A 113 13.23 -13.49 30.66
CA ARG A 113 12.80 -13.86 29.30
C ARG A 113 13.71 -14.94 28.74
N LYS A 114 13.23 -16.19 28.67
CA LYS A 114 13.85 -17.24 27.84
C LYS A 114 13.79 -16.82 26.38
N VAL A 115 14.94 -16.67 25.74
CA VAL A 115 15.05 -16.48 24.29
C VAL A 115 14.77 -17.81 23.61
N THR A 116 13.53 -18.01 23.18
CA THR A 116 13.18 -19.06 22.23
C THR A 116 13.28 -18.49 20.82
N ASN A 117 14.19 -19.01 20.01
CA ASN A 117 14.23 -18.76 18.56
C ASN A 117 12.97 -19.37 17.92
N THR A 118 11.89 -18.60 17.89
CA THR A 118 10.75 -18.86 17.01
C THR A 118 11.08 -18.26 15.65
N THR A 119 11.17 -19.10 14.62
CA THR A 119 11.04 -18.68 13.23
C THR A 119 9.67 -18.00 13.08
N LYS A 120 9.64 -16.67 13.19
CA LYS A 120 8.41 -15.89 13.00
C LYS A 120 8.00 -16.06 11.54
N SER A 121 6.84 -16.68 11.30
CA SER A 121 6.16 -16.60 10.01
C SER A 121 5.86 -15.11 9.75
N VAL A 122 6.53 -14.53 8.77
CA VAL A 122 6.26 -13.16 8.33
C VAL A 122 4.86 -13.15 7.71
N PRO A 123 3.92 -12.29 8.17
CA PRO A 123 2.63 -12.18 7.52
C PRO A 123 2.84 -11.71 6.07
N PRO A 124 2.14 -12.31 5.09
CA PRO A 124 2.33 -11.94 3.69
C PRO A 124 2.00 -10.45 3.48
N LEU A 125 2.66 -9.84 2.49
CA LEU A 125 2.28 -8.52 2.01
C LEU A 125 0.80 -8.53 1.65
N SER A 126 0.05 -7.61 2.23
CA SER A 126 -1.37 -7.43 1.96
C SER A 126 -1.64 -5.98 1.56
N VAL A 127 -2.35 -5.80 0.46
CA VAL A 127 -2.85 -4.49 0.03
C VAL A 127 -4.28 -4.39 0.52
N ASN A 128 -4.57 -3.40 1.35
CA ASN A 128 -5.93 -3.14 1.83
C ASN A 128 -6.44 -1.84 1.22
N CYS A 129 -7.67 -1.89 0.72
CA CYS A 129 -8.39 -0.81 0.08
C CYS A 129 -9.84 -0.88 0.57
N ASP A 130 -10.42 0.23 1.01
CA ASP A 130 -11.82 0.27 1.47
C ASP A 130 -12.75 0.48 0.27
N THR A 131 -12.77 -0.53 -0.61
CA THR A 131 -13.50 -0.48 -1.88
C THR A 131 -14.99 -0.31 -1.67
N THR A 132 -15.54 -0.86 -0.58
CA THR A 132 -16.94 -0.70 -0.17
C THR A 132 -17.31 0.77 -0.04
N ALA A 133 -16.45 1.59 0.58
CA ALA A 133 -16.70 3.02 0.71
C ALA A 133 -16.80 3.77 -0.64
N ILE A 134 -16.02 3.34 -1.65
CA ILE A 134 -16.15 3.89 -3.01
C ILE A 134 -17.42 3.39 -3.70
N VAL A 135 -17.77 2.11 -3.51
CA VAL A 135 -19.01 1.57 -4.08
C VAL A 135 -20.23 2.27 -3.49
N ASP A 136 -20.24 2.47 -2.17
CA ASP A 136 -21.33 3.13 -1.45
C ASP A 136 -21.52 4.59 -1.93
N ILE A 137 -20.44 5.34 -2.15
CA ILE A 137 -20.53 6.74 -2.60
C ILE A 137 -20.91 6.87 -4.07
N LEU A 138 -20.48 5.93 -4.91
CA LEU A 138 -20.85 5.90 -6.32
C LEU A 138 -22.26 5.33 -6.53
N ASP A 139 -22.84 4.67 -5.52
CA ASP A 139 -24.17 4.06 -5.59
C ASP A 139 -24.35 3.23 -6.88
N ASP A 140 -25.55 3.17 -7.45
CA ASP A 140 -25.89 2.51 -8.72
C ASP A 140 -25.07 2.95 -9.95
N ILE A 141 -24.30 4.05 -9.89
CA ILE A 141 -23.51 4.55 -11.03
C ILE A 141 -22.47 3.50 -11.47
N ALA A 142 -21.89 2.75 -10.52
CA ALA A 142 -20.71 1.92 -10.77
C ALA A 142 -20.89 0.41 -10.58
N ILE A 143 -22.04 -0.06 -10.07
CA ILE A 143 -22.27 -1.43 -9.55
C ILE A 143 -22.00 -2.56 -10.56
N GLY A 144 -21.91 -2.26 -11.86
CA GLY A 144 -21.64 -3.26 -12.91
C GLY A 144 -20.24 -3.25 -13.56
N TYR A 145 -19.42 -2.22 -13.34
CA TYR A 145 -18.26 -1.94 -14.22
C TYR A 145 -16.89 -1.97 -13.53
N LEU A 146 -16.85 -1.86 -12.20
CA LEU A 146 -15.62 -1.67 -11.45
C LEU A 146 -15.45 -2.78 -10.41
N ASP A 147 -14.65 -3.79 -10.73
CA ASP A 147 -14.12 -4.71 -9.73
C ASP A 147 -13.00 -4.01 -8.95
N LEU A 148 -13.37 -3.23 -7.93
CA LEU A 148 -12.42 -2.44 -7.17
C LEU A 148 -11.51 -3.28 -6.26
N GLU A 149 -11.86 -4.54 -5.99
CA GLU A 149 -11.13 -5.42 -5.08
C GLU A 149 -9.80 -5.93 -5.67
N ASP A 150 -9.70 -6.03 -7.01
CA ASP A 150 -8.51 -6.55 -7.70
C ASP A 150 -7.94 -5.61 -8.79
N THR A 151 -8.37 -4.34 -8.82
CA THR A 151 -7.97 -3.42 -9.90
C THR A 151 -6.77 -2.53 -9.56
N ALA A 152 -5.92 -2.33 -10.57
CA ALA A 152 -4.91 -1.27 -10.62
C ALA A 152 -5.51 0.15 -10.81
N VAL A 153 -6.77 0.35 -10.39
CA VAL A 153 -7.50 1.62 -10.48
C VAL A 153 -6.90 2.62 -9.50
N THR A 154 -6.36 3.73 -9.98
CA THR A 154 -5.76 4.76 -9.13
C THR A 154 -6.67 5.97 -8.93
N ASP A 155 -7.43 6.34 -9.96
CA ASP A 155 -8.23 7.56 -9.98
C ASP A 155 -9.54 7.32 -10.74
N ILE A 156 -10.61 7.96 -10.29
CA ILE A 156 -11.94 7.98 -10.91
C ILE A 156 -12.30 9.44 -11.13
N PHE A 157 -12.73 9.79 -12.34
CA PHE A 157 -13.08 11.14 -12.75
C PHE A 157 -14.55 11.22 -13.11
N LEU A 158 -15.24 12.17 -12.48
CA LEU A 158 -16.68 12.39 -12.60
C LEU A 158 -16.92 13.84 -13.01
N ASP A 159 -16.95 14.10 -14.30
CA ASP A 159 -17.18 15.45 -14.84
C ASP A 159 -18.58 15.56 -15.42
N VAL A 160 -19.35 16.56 -14.97
CA VAL A 160 -20.74 16.72 -15.40
C VAL A 160 -20.81 16.92 -16.92
N GLY A 161 -21.72 16.18 -17.57
CA GLY A 161 -21.92 16.16 -19.01
C GLY A 161 -20.92 15.29 -19.77
N SER A 162 -19.99 14.63 -19.08
CA SER A 162 -18.98 13.75 -19.68
C SER A 162 -19.16 12.30 -19.24
N ASN A 163 -18.57 11.39 -20.01
CA ASN A 163 -18.44 9.99 -19.63
C ASN A 163 -17.51 9.86 -18.42
N MET A 164 -17.94 9.10 -17.41
CA MET A 164 -17.11 8.68 -16.30
C MET A 164 -15.80 8.09 -16.81
N SER A 165 -14.68 8.52 -16.24
CA SER A 165 -13.36 8.01 -16.65
C SER A 165 -12.64 7.40 -15.45
N VAL A 166 -11.86 6.36 -15.71
CA VAL A 166 -11.12 5.63 -14.66
C VAL A 166 -9.69 5.42 -15.11
N LYS A 167 -8.73 5.71 -14.23
CA LYS A 167 -7.32 5.47 -14.47
C LYS A 167 -6.92 4.09 -13.97
N ILE A 168 -6.51 3.20 -14.87
CA ILE A 168 -6.12 1.81 -14.59
C ILE A 168 -4.72 1.60 -15.14
N ASN A 169 -3.76 1.14 -14.32
CA ASN A 169 -2.37 0.94 -14.75
C ASN A 169 -1.70 2.19 -15.39
N GLY A 170 -2.17 3.38 -15.04
CA GLY A 170 -1.67 4.64 -15.63
C GLY A 170 -2.42 5.11 -16.87
N GLU A 171 -3.26 4.27 -17.46
CA GLU A 171 -4.07 4.60 -18.65
C GLU A 171 -5.48 5.04 -18.25
N CYS A 172 -6.04 6.02 -18.96
CA CYS A 172 -7.39 6.52 -18.70
C CYS A 172 -8.40 5.82 -19.63
N VAL A 173 -9.42 5.20 -19.04
CA VAL A 173 -10.48 4.47 -19.74
C VAL A 173 -11.82 5.14 -19.47
N GLN A 174 -12.56 5.46 -20.52
CA GLN A 174 -13.93 6.00 -20.40
C GLN A 174 -14.94 4.86 -20.27
N LEU A 175 -15.83 4.99 -19.30
CA LEU A 175 -17.02 4.17 -19.15
C LEU A 175 -18.19 4.88 -19.83
N GLY A 176 -19.09 4.13 -20.48
CA GLY A 176 -20.25 4.69 -21.21
C GLY A 176 -21.35 5.26 -20.32
N ILE A 177 -20.99 5.79 -19.15
CA ILE A 177 -21.88 6.34 -18.12
C ILE A 177 -21.69 7.84 -18.10
N VAL A 178 -22.71 8.60 -18.50
CA VAL A 178 -22.66 10.07 -18.50
C VAL A 178 -22.97 10.58 -17.10
N ILE A 179 -22.08 11.42 -16.56
CA ILE A 179 -22.23 12.00 -15.23
C ILE A 179 -23.12 13.25 -15.29
N THR A 180 -24.05 13.35 -14.35
CA THR A 180 -25.02 14.44 -14.24
C THR A 180 -24.76 15.31 -13.01
N HIS A 181 -25.40 16.50 -12.96
CA HIS A 181 -25.35 17.35 -11.77
C HIS A 181 -25.96 16.65 -10.53
N SER A 182 -26.98 15.82 -10.70
CA SER A 182 -27.58 15.05 -9.59
C SER A 182 -26.61 14.03 -9.01
N ASP A 183 -25.80 13.38 -9.85
CA ASP A 183 -24.80 12.40 -9.39
C ASP A 183 -23.74 13.07 -8.51
N VAL A 184 -23.18 14.19 -9.00
CA VAL A 184 -22.20 14.97 -8.23
C VAL A 184 -22.81 15.48 -6.93
N SER A 185 -24.05 15.98 -6.96
CA SER A 185 -24.73 16.50 -5.76
C SER A 185 -24.96 15.39 -4.72
N ALA A 186 -25.40 14.21 -5.15
CA ALA A 186 -25.62 13.06 -4.27
C ALA A 186 -24.32 12.62 -3.60
N ILE A 187 -23.19 12.60 -4.33
CA ILE A 187 -21.87 12.31 -3.77
C ILE A 187 -21.48 13.34 -2.70
N LEU A 188 -21.71 14.63 -2.96
CA LEU A 188 -21.35 15.70 -2.03
C LEU A 188 -22.17 15.67 -0.74
N GLU A 189 -23.46 15.34 -0.82
CA GLU A 189 -24.35 15.21 0.35
C GLU A 189 -23.90 14.10 1.31
N GLN A 190 -23.25 13.05 0.81
CA GLN A 190 -22.70 11.97 1.62
C GLN A 190 -21.42 12.36 2.37
N LEU A 191 -20.77 13.49 2.02
CA LEU A 191 -19.53 13.92 2.67
C LEU A 191 -19.80 14.57 4.04
N PRO A 192 -18.92 14.36 5.04
CA PRO A 192 -19.09 14.95 6.37
C PRO A 192 -19.27 16.48 6.28
N GLY A 193 -20.36 16.99 6.84
CA GLY A 193 -20.70 18.43 6.83
C GLY A 193 -21.60 18.90 5.67
N GLY A 194 -22.13 17.99 4.83
CA GLY A 194 -22.96 18.36 3.66
C GLY A 194 -22.14 18.85 2.47
N GLY A 195 -20.90 18.35 2.39
CA GLY A 195 -19.84 18.88 1.55
C GLY A 195 -18.82 19.66 2.40
N PRO A 196 -17.52 19.37 2.29
CA PRO A 196 -16.50 20.13 3.00
C PRO A 196 -16.44 21.57 2.47
N ASP A 197 -15.90 22.49 3.27
CA ASP A 197 -15.49 23.79 2.74
C ASP A 197 -14.29 23.60 1.80
N PHE A 198 -14.56 23.17 0.56
CA PHE A 198 -13.55 23.01 -0.49
C PHE A 198 -12.77 24.31 -0.71
N LYS A 199 -13.27 25.47 -0.24
CA LYS A 199 -12.63 26.79 -0.40
C LYS A 199 -11.20 26.87 0.11
N GLN A 200 -10.77 26.04 1.07
CA GLN A 200 -9.41 26.12 1.62
C GLN A 200 -8.41 25.14 0.97
N SER A 201 -8.84 23.94 0.55
CA SER A 201 -7.92 22.89 0.09
C SER A 201 -8.33 22.20 -1.21
N ASN A 202 -9.52 22.49 -1.75
CA ASN A 202 -10.19 21.77 -2.85
C ASN A 202 -10.22 20.24 -2.70
N ARG A 203 -9.91 19.69 -1.52
CA ARG A 203 -9.76 18.24 -1.29
C ARG A 203 -10.14 17.80 0.12
N VAL A 204 -10.65 16.58 0.23
CA VAL A 204 -10.93 15.90 1.50
C VAL A 204 -10.63 14.42 1.44
N ILE A 205 -10.51 13.79 2.61
CA ILE A 205 -10.44 12.35 2.76
C ILE A 205 -11.82 11.82 3.13
N PHE A 206 -12.25 10.75 2.48
CA PHE A 206 -13.59 10.22 2.65
C PHE A 206 -13.74 9.44 3.96
N GLY A 207 -14.58 9.95 4.88
CA GLY A 207 -14.96 9.24 6.10
C GLY A 207 -13.76 8.80 6.98
N GLN A 208 -13.68 7.49 7.25
CA GLN A 208 -12.56 6.86 7.97
C GLN A 208 -11.59 6.14 7.01
N THR A 209 -11.68 6.43 5.71
CA THR A 209 -10.92 5.75 4.66
C THR A 209 -9.66 6.52 4.28
N LEU A 210 -8.97 6.05 3.23
CA LEU A 210 -7.81 6.71 2.63
C LEU A 210 -8.14 7.31 1.26
N HIS A 211 -9.40 7.22 0.83
CA HIS A 211 -9.83 7.74 -0.46
C HIS A 211 -9.88 9.25 -0.40
N ARG A 212 -9.31 9.90 -1.41
CA ARG A 212 -9.27 11.36 -1.48
C ARG A 212 -10.23 11.83 -2.54
N LEU A 213 -11.12 12.77 -2.18
CA LEU A 213 -11.96 13.46 -3.14
C LEU A 213 -11.39 14.85 -3.39
N ALA A 214 -11.35 15.27 -4.64
CA ALA A 214 -11.03 16.64 -5.03
C ALA A 214 -12.14 17.20 -5.91
N ALA A 215 -12.59 18.42 -5.61
CA ALA A 215 -13.61 19.09 -6.39
C ALA A 215 -12.99 19.80 -7.60
N VAL A 216 -13.65 19.68 -8.75
CA VAL A 216 -13.41 20.51 -9.94
C VAL A 216 -14.44 21.63 -9.91
N THR A 217 -13.98 22.87 -9.84
CA THR A 217 -14.85 24.05 -9.77
C THR A 217 -14.74 24.89 -11.03
N TYR A 218 -15.88 25.28 -11.59
CA TYR A 218 -15.99 26.25 -12.67
C TYR A 218 -16.95 27.36 -12.26
N ASP A 219 -16.49 28.61 -12.33
CA ASP A 219 -17.24 29.81 -11.92
C ASP A 219 -17.90 29.70 -10.53
N GLY A 220 -17.14 29.18 -9.55
CA GLY A 220 -17.60 29.00 -8.17
C GLY A 220 -18.53 27.81 -7.93
N SER A 221 -18.96 27.10 -8.98
CA SER A 221 -19.79 25.90 -8.89
C SER A 221 -18.95 24.63 -9.05
N ILE A 222 -19.26 23.58 -8.28
CA ILE A 222 -18.62 22.27 -8.44
C ILE A 222 -19.19 21.59 -9.69
N THR A 223 -18.36 21.35 -10.69
CA THR A 223 -18.72 20.73 -11.97
C THR A 223 -18.15 19.31 -12.13
N GLY A 224 -17.39 18.84 -11.16
CA GLY A 224 -16.89 17.47 -11.16
C GLY A 224 -16.15 17.09 -9.89
N ILE A 225 -15.87 15.79 -9.77
CA ILE A 225 -15.16 15.19 -8.63
C ILE A 225 -14.11 14.23 -9.16
N THR A 226 -12.89 14.33 -8.61
CA THR A 226 -11.86 13.30 -8.75
C THR A 226 -11.79 12.48 -7.47
N ILE A 227 -12.04 11.17 -7.55
CA ILE A 227 -11.81 10.23 -6.45
C ILE A 227 -10.48 9.54 -6.69
N ARG A 228 -9.54 9.70 -5.77
CA ARG A 228 -8.27 8.99 -5.77
C ARG A 228 -8.33 7.81 -4.81
N VAL A 229 -8.08 6.61 -5.33
CA VAL A 229 -8.22 5.36 -4.59
C VAL A 229 -7.01 5.13 -3.68
N GLY A 230 -7.16 5.53 -2.41
CA GLY A 230 -6.19 5.26 -1.36
C GLY A 230 -6.06 3.78 -1.04
N ARG A 231 -4.81 3.31 -0.92
CA ARG A 231 -4.47 1.94 -0.53
C ARG A 231 -3.46 1.96 0.61
N SER A 232 -3.51 0.94 1.45
CA SER A 232 -2.51 0.66 2.45
C SER A 232 -1.83 -0.66 2.15
N VAL A 233 -0.51 -0.74 2.35
CA VAL A 233 0.23 -2.00 2.26
C VAL A 233 0.69 -2.37 3.66
N SER A 234 0.33 -3.56 4.12
CA SER A 234 0.76 -4.13 5.40
C SER A 234 1.76 -5.24 5.16
N GLY A 235 2.62 -5.49 6.16
CA GLY A 235 3.66 -6.53 6.09
C GLY A 235 5.01 -6.01 5.62
N LEU A 236 5.20 -4.69 5.57
CA LEU A 236 6.48 -4.06 5.23
C LEU A 236 7.45 -3.98 6.41
N LEU A 237 6.97 -4.24 7.64
CA LEU A 237 7.77 -4.15 8.85
C LEU A 237 9.16 -4.83 8.79
N PRO A 238 9.32 -6.05 8.23
CA PRO A 238 10.64 -6.70 8.15
C PRO A 238 11.70 -5.87 7.43
N VAL A 239 11.31 -5.02 6.49
CA VAL A 239 12.22 -4.12 5.77
C VAL A 239 12.89 -3.13 6.73
N PHE A 240 12.16 -2.65 7.74
CA PHE A 240 12.59 -1.55 8.60
C PHE A 240 13.14 -2.01 9.96
N GLU A 241 12.83 -3.24 10.38
CA GLU A 241 13.23 -3.78 11.69
C GLU A 241 14.77 -3.73 11.86
N GLY A 242 15.21 -3.18 12.99
CA GLY A 242 16.62 -2.98 13.33
C GLY A 242 17.30 -1.78 12.67
N LEU A 243 16.61 -1.05 11.79
CA LEU A 243 17.18 0.10 11.06
C LEU A 243 16.50 1.44 11.38
N VAL A 244 15.33 1.43 12.01
CA VAL A 244 14.54 2.66 12.27
C VAL A 244 14.38 2.97 13.75
N GLU A 245 14.68 2.05 14.65
CA GLU A 245 14.54 2.22 16.09
C GLU A 245 15.62 3.17 16.63
N GLN A 246 15.22 4.18 17.41
CA GLN A 246 16.14 5.14 18.03
C GLN A 246 17.01 5.93 17.05
N LYS A 247 16.67 5.93 15.75
CA LYS A 247 17.34 6.71 14.71
C LYS A 247 16.39 7.73 14.13
N ASN A 248 16.91 8.91 13.80
CA ASN A 248 16.16 9.88 13.02
C ASN A 248 16.10 9.40 11.55
N VAL A 249 14.91 9.19 11.01
CA VAL A 249 14.70 8.59 9.68
C VAL A 249 14.04 9.58 8.72
N LEU A 250 14.62 9.75 7.53
CA LEU A 250 14.02 10.50 6.43
C LEU A 250 13.65 9.57 5.28
N LEU A 251 12.38 9.55 4.90
CA LEU A 251 11.90 8.85 3.72
C LEU A 251 11.94 9.80 2.51
N CYS A 252 12.62 9.41 1.44
CA CYS A 252 12.67 10.20 0.21
C CYS A 252 12.30 9.34 -1.00
N GLY A 253 11.94 9.99 -2.10
CA GLY A 253 11.56 9.35 -3.35
C GLY A 253 10.53 10.19 -4.12
N PRO A 254 10.23 9.81 -5.38
CA PRO A 254 9.31 10.56 -6.22
C PRO A 254 7.88 10.56 -5.65
N PRO A 255 7.00 11.46 -6.13
CA PRO A 255 5.58 11.41 -5.81
C PRO A 255 4.98 10.02 -6.06
N ASN A 256 4.03 9.60 -5.23
CA ASN A 256 3.29 8.32 -5.37
C ASN A 256 4.12 7.04 -5.26
N VAL A 257 5.39 7.10 -4.85
CA VAL A 257 6.25 5.92 -4.77
C VAL A 257 5.90 4.98 -3.60
N GLY A 258 5.23 5.48 -2.57
CA GLY A 258 4.87 4.70 -1.37
C GLY A 258 5.32 5.30 -0.03
N LYS A 259 5.89 6.51 -0.02
CA LYS A 259 6.33 7.22 1.20
C LYS A 259 5.29 7.21 2.33
N THR A 260 4.06 7.62 2.02
CA THR A 260 2.95 7.66 2.99
C THR A 260 2.62 6.28 3.55
N THR A 261 2.63 5.24 2.71
CA THR A 261 2.42 3.86 3.12
C THR A 261 3.52 3.37 4.06
N THR A 262 4.77 3.67 3.71
CA THR A 262 5.94 3.34 4.53
C THR A 262 5.92 4.07 5.87
N LEU A 263 5.63 5.38 5.86
CA LEU A 263 5.53 6.19 7.07
C LEU A 263 4.48 5.64 8.03
N ARG A 264 3.33 5.24 7.50
CA ARG A 264 2.25 4.63 8.28
C ARG A 264 2.69 3.35 8.99
N GLU A 265 3.33 2.43 8.27
CA GLU A 265 3.85 1.18 8.87
C GLU A 265 4.91 1.46 9.94
N ILE A 266 5.81 2.42 9.70
CA ILE A 266 6.81 2.86 10.68
C ILE A 266 6.12 3.46 11.92
N CYS A 267 5.11 4.31 11.76
CA CYS A 267 4.35 4.88 12.89
C CYS A 267 3.64 3.79 13.71
N LYS A 268 2.97 2.87 13.03
CA LYS A 268 2.29 1.73 13.67
C LYS A 268 3.26 0.83 14.44
N TYR A 269 4.49 0.70 13.95
CA TYR A 269 5.54 -0.05 14.62
C TYR A 269 6.15 0.70 15.81
N LEU A 270 6.59 1.93 15.61
CA LEU A 270 7.32 2.71 16.61
C LEU A 270 6.44 3.23 17.75
N SER A 271 5.13 3.40 17.53
CA SER A 271 4.18 3.81 18.57
C SER A 271 3.92 2.74 19.65
N ARG A 272 4.49 1.53 19.51
CA ARG A 272 4.30 0.46 20.50
C ARG A 272 5.06 0.79 21.80
N GLY A 273 4.34 1.29 22.79
CA GLY A 273 4.89 1.63 24.10
C GLY A 273 5.65 2.96 24.12
N LYS A 274 5.44 3.83 23.13
CA LYS A 274 6.04 5.17 23.04
C LYS A 274 5.00 6.21 22.67
N CYS A 275 5.17 7.43 23.15
CA CYS A 275 4.36 8.57 22.73
C CYS A 275 4.82 9.07 21.36
N LEU A 276 4.14 8.61 20.30
CA LEU A 276 4.36 9.08 18.94
C LEU A 276 3.35 10.20 18.61
N CYS A 277 3.86 11.37 18.19
CA CYS A 277 3.05 12.45 17.63
C CYS A 277 3.24 12.48 16.10
N LEU A 278 2.18 12.20 15.34
CA LEU A 278 2.17 12.27 13.88
C LEU A 278 1.56 13.60 13.43
N ILE A 279 2.31 14.38 12.65
CA ILE A 279 1.83 15.57 11.95
C ILE A 279 1.39 15.13 10.55
N ASP A 280 0.08 15.12 10.30
CA ASP A 280 -0.53 14.69 9.03
C ASP A 280 -1.31 15.86 8.41
N THR A 281 -0.59 16.66 7.64
CA THR A 281 -1.13 17.88 7.02
C THR A 281 -2.07 17.54 5.86
N SER A 282 -1.75 16.50 5.10
CA SER A 282 -2.57 16.06 3.97
C SER A 282 -3.77 15.23 4.41
N GLY A 283 -3.65 14.46 5.49
CA GLY A 283 -4.65 13.49 5.95
C GLY A 283 -4.47 12.13 5.28
N GLU A 284 -3.44 11.99 4.44
CA GLU A 284 -3.19 10.77 3.68
C GLU A 284 -2.59 9.66 4.57
N VAL A 285 -1.99 10.00 5.71
CA VAL A 285 -1.38 9.00 6.60
C VAL A 285 -2.43 8.30 7.43
N CYS A 286 -3.35 9.02 8.07
CA CYS A 286 -4.31 8.44 9.02
C CYS A 286 -5.79 8.55 8.64
N GLY A 287 -6.15 9.27 7.59
CA GLY A 287 -7.54 9.57 7.24
C GLY A 287 -8.16 10.71 8.08
N GLU A 288 -9.41 11.08 7.77
CA GLU A 288 -10.07 12.28 8.32
C GLU A 288 -10.58 12.08 9.76
N THR A 289 -11.22 10.95 10.07
CA THR A 289 -11.82 10.67 11.38
C THR A 289 -11.81 9.18 11.73
N GLY A 290 -11.75 8.83 13.01
CA GLY A 290 -12.12 7.49 13.52
C GLY A 290 -11.17 6.32 13.19
N ASN A 291 -10.89 5.48 14.19
CA ASN A 291 -10.11 4.24 14.12
C ASN A 291 -8.60 4.32 13.74
N ARG A 292 -7.94 5.39 14.19
CA ARG A 292 -6.48 5.62 14.08
C ARG A 292 -5.61 4.44 14.56
N GLY A 293 -6.11 3.67 15.53
CA GLY A 293 -5.43 2.53 16.15
C GLY A 293 -4.95 1.48 15.15
N ASN A 294 -5.76 1.18 14.14
CA ASN A 294 -5.45 0.15 13.15
C ASN A 294 -4.47 0.64 12.07
N ILE A 295 -4.49 1.94 11.80
CA ILE A 295 -3.76 2.58 10.69
C ILE A 295 -2.36 3.00 11.15
N VAL A 296 -2.26 3.73 12.26
CA VAL A 296 -1.01 4.34 12.76
C VAL A 296 -0.65 3.90 14.19
N GLY A 297 -1.29 2.85 14.72
CA GLY A 297 -1.04 2.37 16.08
C GLY A 297 -1.56 3.34 17.14
N THR A 298 -0.85 3.47 18.27
CA THR A 298 -1.28 4.34 19.39
C THR A 298 -0.88 5.81 19.21
N SER A 299 -0.48 6.19 17.99
CA SER A 299 0.00 7.53 17.66
C SER A 299 -1.08 8.60 17.89
N ARG A 300 -0.65 9.73 18.48
CA ARG A 300 -1.45 10.96 18.53
C ARG A 300 -1.28 11.70 17.21
N VAL A 301 -2.38 12.01 16.56
CA VAL A 301 -2.35 12.69 15.24
C VAL A 301 -2.73 14.16 15.41
N PHE A 302 -1.90 15.02 14.82
CA PHE A 302 -2.09 16.44 14.70
C PHE A 302 -2.29 16.80 13.24
N ARG A 303 -3.29 17.64 12.98
CA ARG A 303 -3.52 18.25 11.68
C ARG A 303 -3.42 19.76 11.85
N PRO A 304 -2.43 20.43 11.24
CA PRO A 304 -2.38 21.88 11.23
C PRO A 304 -3.66 22.45 10.63
N ALA A 305 -4.22 23.50 11.24
CA ALA A 305 -5.37 24.21 10.68
C ALA A 305 -5.01 24.92 9.36
N ASP A 306 -3.76 25.38 9.26
CA ASP A 306 -3.16 25.96 8.07
C ASP A 306 -1.91 25.13 7.72
N PRO A 307 -1.89 24.43 6.57
CA PRO A 307 -0.72 23.70 6.10
C PRO A 307 0.56 24.52 6.06
N ALA A 308 0.48 25.82 5.75
CA ALA A 308 1.65 26.71 5.72
C ALA A 308 2.24 26.98 7.12
N LYS A 309 1.50 26.64 8.19
CA LYS A 309 1.91 26.80 9.59
C LYS A 309 2.18 25.46 10.27
N GLN A 310 2.55 24.43 9.51
CA GLN A 310 2.96 23.13 10.03
C GLN A 310 4.05 23.25 11.11
N TYR A 311 5.03 24.15 10.93
CA TYR A 311 6.10 24.42 11.90
C TYR A 311 5.56 24.82 13.30
N ALA A 312 4.44 25.54 13.37
CA ALA A 312 3.84 25.93 14.64
C ALA A 312 3.25 24.73 15.38
N THR A 313 2.67 23.78 14.63
CA THR A 313 2.15 22.51 15.18
C THR A 313 3.28 21.63 15.70
N LEU A 314 4.44 21.61 15.02
CA LEU A 314 5.63 20.93 15.51
C LEU A 314 6.11 21.49 16.85
N LEU A 315 6.14 22.81 16.99
CA LEU A 315 6.53 23.46 18.25
C LEU A 315 5.52 23.18 19.38
N ASP A 316 4.23 23.19 19.07
CA ASP A 316 3.17 22.84 20.02
C ASP A 316 3.30 21.40 20.53
N CYS A 317 3.55 20.44 19.63
CA CYS A 317 3.81 19.04 19.98
C CYS A 317 4.91 18.90 21.03
N VAL A 318 6.04 19.56 20.81
CA VAL A 318 7.20 19.48 21.71
C VAL A 318 6.93 20.13 23.05
N ARG A 319 6.20 21.25 23.06
CA ARG A 319 5.92 22.03 24.28
C ARG A 319 4.89 21.34 25.18
N ASN A 320 3.89 20.68 24.60
CA ASN A 320 2.68 20.30 25.34
C ASN A 320 2.44 18.79 25.41
N HIS A 321 3.12 17.98 24.60
CA HIS A 321 2.76 16.57 24.44
C HIS A 321 3.86 15.56 24.81
N SER A 322 5.03 16.05 25.25
CA SER A 322 6.17 15.22 25.69
C SER A 322 6.43 14.00 24.77
N PRO A 323 6.57 14.20 23.45
CA PRO A 323 6.71 13.10 22.51
C PRO A 323 8.05 12.38 22.67
N ASP A 324 8.02 11.05 22.61
CA ASP A 324 9.23 10.25 22.39
C ASP A 324 9.65 10.29 20.92
N ILE A 325 8.67 10.36 20.02
CA ILE A 325 8.83 10.35 18.57
C ILE A 325 7.92 11.39 17.94
N ILE A 326 8.43 12.14 16.97
CA ILE A 326 7.63 12.97 16.07
C ILE A 326 7.75 12.41 14.66
N ALA A 327 6.60 12.05 14.07
CA ALA A 327 6.47 11.67 12.68
C ALA A 327 5.85 12.80 11.86
N ILE A 328 6.34 13.05 10.65
CA ILE A 328 5.88 14.15 9.78
C ILE A 328 5.55 13.57 8.41
N ASP A 329 4.32 13.81 7.93
CA ASP A 329 3.88 13.34 6.61
C ASP A 329 4.78 13.88 5.51
N GLU A 330 5.06 15.18 5.51
CA GLU A 330 5.94 15.79 4.53
C GLU A 330 6.63 17.07 5.03
N LEU A 331 7.95 17.18 4.77
CA LEU A 331 8.72 18.41 4.95
C LEU A 331 8.75 19.22 3.65
N ASN A 332 8.26 20.46 3.72
CA ASN A 332 8.08 21.33 2.56
C ASN A 332 8.84 22.65 2.66
N THR A 333 9.09 23.14 3.88
CA THR A 333 9.64 24.50 4.08
C THR A 333 10.93 24.50 4.89
N LYS A 334 11.71 25.58 4.71
CA LYS A 334 12.93 25.82 5.49
C LYS A 334 12.63 25.95 6.99
N ASP A 335 11.53 26.61 7.34
CA ASP A 335 11.12 26.81 8.74
C ASP A 335 10.80 25.49 9.44
N GLU A 336 10.14 24.55 8.74
CA GLU A 336 9.91 23.19 9.26
C GLU A 336 11.23 22.46 9.52
N VAL A 337 12.20 22.54 8.60
CA VAL A 337 13.51 21.92 8.77
C VAL A 337 14.28 22.53 9.94
N GLU A 338 14.24 23.86 10.10
CA GLU A 338 14.88 24.54 11.23
C GLU A 338 14.25 24.14 12.58
N VAL A 339 12.91 24.05 12.65
CA VAL A 339 12.23 23.52 13.84
C VAL A 339 12.67 22.09 14.11
N CYS A 340 12.65 21.21 13.11
CA CYS A 340 13.09 19.81 13.23
C CYS A 340 14.53 19.71 13.74
N GLN A 341 15.43 20.59 13.30
CA GLN A 341 16.81 20.63 13.75
C GLN A 341 16.89 20.91 15.26
N THR A 342 16.07 21.84 15.78
CA THR A 342 16.03 22.09 17.23
C THR A 342 15.41 20.92 18.01
N ILE A 343 14.44 20.21 17.42
CA ILE A 343 13.77 19.06 18.05
C ILE A 343 14.73 17.88 18.17
N ALA A 344 15.49 17.58 17.13
CA ALA A 344 16.47 16.50 17.12
C ALA A 344 17.54 16.66 18.22
N LEU A 345 17.84 17.89 18.66
CA LEU A 345 18.74 18.16 19.78
C LEU A 345 18.16 17.82 21.16
N ARG A 346 16.85 17.55 21.27
CA ARG A 346 16.14 17.28 22.53
C ARG A 346 15.92 15.79 22.79
N SER A 347 16.69 14.91 22.13
CA SER A 347 16.56 13.45 22.23
C SER A 347 15.18 12.91 21.83
N ILE A 348 14.43 13.67 21.03
CA ILE A 348 13.17 13.24 20.42
C ILE A 348 13.50 12.61 19.08
N GLN A 349 13.05 11.38 18.86
CA GLN A 349 13.26 10.68 17.59
C GLN A 349 12.39 11.32 16.49
N MET A 350 12.98 11.58 15.32
CA MET A 350 12.30 12.17 14.18
C MET A 350 12.08 11.14 13.07
N VAL A 351 10.88 11.08 12.50
CA VAL A 351 10.59 10.36 11.27
C VAL A 351 9.90 11.33 10.31
N ALA A 352 10.40 11.53 9.11
CA ALA A 352 9.78 12.45 8.16
C ALA A 352 9.80 11.89 6.75
N SER A 353 8.97 12.44 5.88
CA SER A 353 9.07 12.22 4.43
C SER A 353 9.34 13.51 3.67
N VAL A 354 9.90 13.39 2.47
CA VAL A 354 10.16 14.51 1.56
C VAL A 354 10.03 14.06 0.10
N HIS A 355 9.61 14.97 -0.78
CA HIS A 355 9.61 14.75 -2.21
C HIS A 355 11.02 14.90 -2.82
N GLY A 356 11.32 14.05 -3.80
CA GLY A 356 12.63 13.97 -4.45
C GLY A 356 13.47 12.83 -3.87
N ASN A 357 14.42 12.35 -4.66
CA ASN A 357 15.40 11.36 -4.21
C ASN A 357 16.48 12.03 -3.33
N ILE A 358 17.43 11.26 -2.77
CA ILE A 358 18.50 11.84 -1.95
C ILE A 358 19.36 12.85 -2.72
N GLN A 359 19.64 12.61 -4.00
CA GLN A 359 20.46 13.51 -4.82
C GLN A 359 19.75 14.86 -5.00
N ASP A 360 18.47 14.85 -5.34
CA ASP A 360 17.63 16.06 -5.45
C ASP A 360 17.67 16.85 -4.13
N LEU A 361 17.60 16.14 -3.00
CA LEU A 361 17.56 16.75 -1.68
C LEU A 361 18.89 17.38 -1.25
N VAL A 362 20.03 16.78 -1.62
CA VAL A 362 21.37 17.31 -1.31
C VAL A 362 21.56 18.71 -1.93
N PHE A 363 21.01 18.91 -3.13
CA PHE A 363 21.12 20.17 -3.86
C PHE A 363 19.90 21.10 -3.68
N ASN A 364 18.89 20.67 -2.93
CA ASN A 364 17.70 21.49 -2.66
C ASN A 364 18.03 22.61 -1.64
N PRO A 365 18.00 23.90 -2.05
CA PRO A 365 18.42 25.00 -1.17
C PRO A 365 17.50 25.22 0.04
N MET A 366 16.26 24.74 -0.02
CA MET A 366 15.31 24.86 1.09
C MET A 366 15.45 23.72 2.10
N LEU A 367 15.65 22.50 1.61
CA LEU A 367 15.53 21.29 2.42
C LEU A 367 16.86 20.59 2.72
N ASN A 368 17.96 20.94 2.03
CA ASN A 368 19.26 20.28 2.23
C ASN A 368 19.80 20.42 3.67
N LYS A 369 19.34 21.42 4.44
CA LYS A 369 19.64 21.55 5.87
C LYS A 369 19.22 20.32 6.68
N ALA A 370 18.20 19.59 6.23
CA ALA A 370 17.83 18.29 6.81
C ALA A 370 18.97 17.26 6.73
N LEU A 371 19.77 17.35 5.66
CA LEU A 371 20.97 16.56 5.40
C LEU A 371 22.26 17.26 5.85
N GLY A 372 22.14 18.33 6.63
CA GLY A 372 23.27 19.10 7.17
C GLY A 372 23.70 20.30 6.34
N GLY A 373 22.97 20.62 5.27
CA GLY A 373 23.17 21.80 4.43
C GLY A 373 24.38 21.69 3.50
N SER A 374 24.48 22.59 2.52
CA SER A 374 25.64 22.67 1.61
C SER A 374 26.15 24.10 1.50
N THR A 375 27.47 24.26 1.44
CA THR A 375 28.12 25.54 1.11
C THR A 375 29.32 25.28 0.21
N GLN A 376 29.65 26.27 -0.62
CA GLN A 376 30.92 26.28 -1.34
C GLN A 376 32.03 26.76 -0.40
N ALA A 377 33.18 26.09 -0.43
CA ALA A 377 34.36 26.47 0.33
C ALA A 377 35.60 26.44 -0.56
N LEU A 378 36.47 27.44 -0.37
CA LEU A 378 37.77 27.46 -1.00
C LEU A 378 38.69 26.47 -0.30
N VAL A 379 39.22 25.50 -1.04
CA VAL A 379 40.20 24.53 -0.55
C VAL A 379 41.59 24.86 -1.07
N SER A 380 42.59 24.55 -0.25
CA SER A 380 44.00 24.69 -0.61
C SER A 380 44.41 23.73 -1.74
N ASP A 381 45.50 24.03 -2.44
CA ASP A 381 46.01 23.22 -3.55
C ASP A 381 46.31 21.76 -3.17
N ARG A 382 46.56 21.47 -1.88
CA ARG A 382 46.78 20.11 -1.37
C ARG A 382 45.51 19.26 -1.26
N VAL A 383 44.34 19.90 -1.21
CA VAL A 383 43.03 19.26 -0.96
C VAL A 383 42.09 19.43 -2.16
N ALA A 384 42.52 20.21 -3.17
CA ALA A 384 41.79 20.37 -4.42
C ALA A 384 41.63 19.01 -5.13
N VAL A 385 40.37 18.63 -5.36
CA VAL A 385 40.04 17.44 -6.15
C VAL A 385 39.87 17.89 -7.60
N ASP A 386 40.55 17.22 -8.52
CA ASP A 386 40.53 17.51 -9.96
C ASP A 386 40.83 18.98 -10.33
N GLY A 387 41.72 19.64 -9.57
CA GLY A 387 42.11 21.03 -9.81
C GLY A 387 41.04 22.08 -9.44
N LYS A 388 39.88 21.66 -8.91
CA LYS A 388 38.84 22.57 -8.43
C LYS A 388 39.21 23.10 -7.05
N LYS A 389 39.50 24.41 -6.95
CA LYS A 389 39.75 25.10 -5.67
C LYS A 389 38.48 25.43 -4.88
N VAL A 390 37.31 25.20 -5.47
CA VAL A 390 36.02 25.38 -4.80
C VAL A 390 35.33 24.03 -4.73
N VAL A 391 35.05 23.57 -3.51
CA VAL A 391 34.35 22.31 -3.25
C VAL A 391 33.10 22.56 -2.44
N MET A 392 32.07 21.75 -2.68
CA MET A 392 30.87 21.73 -1.85
C MET A 392 31.16 20.93 -0.58
N GLN A 393 30.80 21.51 0.57
CA GLN A 393 30.91 20.86 1.86
C GLN A 393 29.67 21.09 2.72
N ARG A 394 29.43 20.17 3.64
CA ARG A 394 28.33 20.23 4.60
C ARG A 394 28.56 21.31 5.65
N THR A 395 27.52 22.02 6.08
CA THR A 395 27.64 23.12 7.07
C THR A 395 27.42 22.66 8.51
N THR A 396 26.54 21.69 8.74
CA THR A 396 26.10 21.23 10.07
C THR A 396 25.83 19.74 10.09
N ARG A 397 25.74 19.09 11.25
CA ARG A 397 25.37 17.66 11.35
C ARG A 397 23.96 17.45 10.74
N PRO A 398 23.75 16.38 9.93
CA PRO A 398 22.41 16.02 9.47
C PRO A 398 21.44 15.82 10.64
N ILE A 399 20.18 16.15 10.42
CA ILE A 399 19.09 15.86 11.38
C ILE A 399 18.86 14.36 11.45
N PHE A 400 18.92 13.71 10.28
CA PHE A 400 18.56 12.31 10.09
C PHE A 400 19.81 11.41 10.08
N ASP A 401 19.75 10.31 10.84
CA ASP A 401 20.81 9.31 10.92
C ASP A 401 20.72 8.30 9.78
N VAL A 402 19.53 8.12 9.20
CA VAL A 402 19.25 7.23 8.08
C VAL A 402 18.33 7.92 7.08
N VAL A 403 18.72 7.90 5.80
CA VAL A 403 17.83 8.25 4.69
C VAL A 403 17.39 6.97 4.00
N ILE A 404 16.10 6.80 3.79
CA ILE A 404 15.52 5.66 3.07
C ILE A 404 14.98 6.19 1.74
N ASN A 405 15.71 5.93 0.66
CA ASN A 405 15.28 6.28 -0.68
C ASN A 405 14.39 5.15 -1.24
N ILE A 406 13.12 5.46 -1.47
CA ILE A 406 12.12 4.51 -1.95
C ILE A 406 12.04 4.59 -3.47
N THR A 407 12.15 3.45 -4.12
CA THR A 407 11.97 3.29 -5.57
C THR A 407 10.90 2.24 -5.85
N ARG A 408 10.24 2.37 -7.00
CA ARG A 408 9.32 1.36 -7.51
C ARG A 408 9.98 0.63 -8.67
N THR A 409 10.00 -0.69 -8.59
CA THR A 409 10.54 -1.58 -9.64
C THR A 409 9.44 -2.51 -10.15
N SER A 410 9.77 -3.32 -11.16
CA SER A 410 8.86 -4.37 -11.69
C SER A 410 8.47 -5.40 -10.64
N HIS A 411 9.25 -5.54 -9.56
CA HIS A 411 9.05 -6.53 -8.52
C HIS A 411 8.45 -5.95 -7.22
N GLY A 412 8.17 -4.65 -7.18
CA GLY A 412 7.52 -3.99 -6.04
C GLY A 412 8.26 -2.74 -5.57
N LEU A 413 8.22 -2.50 -4.26
CA LEU A 413 8.93 -1.38 -3.63
C LEU A 413 10.30 -1.84 -3.16
N GLU A 414 11.31 -1.04 -3.50
CA GLU A 414 12.68 -1.19 -3.03
C GLU A 414 13.05 -0.01 -2.14
N TYR A 415 13.83 -0.31 -1.10
CA TYR A 415 14.23 0.62 -0.07
C TYR A 415 15.75 0.64 0.02
N SER A 416 16.34 1.75 -0.42
CA SER A 416 17.78 1.98 -0.30
C SER A 416 18.07 2.74 0.99
N PHE A 417 18.61 2.04 1.98
CA PHE A 417 19.02 2.61 3.26
C PHE A 417 20.42 3.21 3.11
N ILE A 418 20.49 4.52 3.35
CA ILE A 418 21.71 5.32 3.37
C ILE A 418 21.96 5.66 4.84
N GLU A 419 22.73 4.79 5.49
CA GLU A 419 23.21 4.98 6.86
C GLU A 419 24.42 5.93 6.85
N ASP A 420 24.86 6.42 8.01
CA ASP A 420 25.95 7.42 8.10
C ASP A 420 25.76 8.57 7.09
N VAL A 421 24.59 9.22 7.20
CA VAL A 421 24.14 10.27 6.29
C VAL A 421 25.19 11.37 6.13
N ALA A 422 25.96 11.68 7.18
CA ALA A 422 26.99 12.72 7.16
C ALA A 422 28.11 12.44 6.15
N GLU A 423 28.63 11.21 6.15
CA GLU A 423 29.67 10.78 5.22
C GLU A 423 29.09 10.61 3.81
N ASN A 424 27.95 9.94 3.68
CA ASN A 424 27.38 9.63 2.37
C ASN A 424 26.89 10.88 1.62
N VAL A 425 26.30 11.87 2.32
CA VAL A 425 25.98 13.18 1.71
C VAL A 425 27.24 13.89 1.23
N SER A 426 28.33 13.84 2.00
CA SER A 426 29.60 14.45 1.61
C SER A 426 30.18 13.79 0.36
N ARG A 427 30.04 12.46 0.23
CA ARG A 427 30.43 11.71 -0.98
C ARG A 427 29.55 12.05 -2.18
N ILE A 428 28.23 12.17 -2.01
CA ILE A 428 27.31 12.60 -3.07
C ILE A 428 27.73 13.99 -3.58
N MET A 429 28.00 14.95 -2.70
CA MET A 429 28.47 16.30 -3.08
C MET A 429 29.79 16.30 -3.86
N GLN A 430 30.59 15.25 -3.72
CA GLN A 430 31.88 15.07 -4.40
C GLN A 430 31.77 14.19 -5.65
N GLY A 431 30.58 13.72 -6.02
CA GLY A 431 30.39 12.78 -7.13
C GLY A 431 31.08 11.43 -6.89
N LYS A 432 31.15 10.97 -5.64
CA LYS A 432 31.74 9.68 -5.25
C LYS A 432 30.65 8.64 -4.99
N PRO A 433 30.94 7.35 -5.20
CA PRO A 433 30.01 6.29 -4.87
C PRO A 433 29.76 6.23 -3.36
N ILE A 434 28.52 5.92 -3.00
CA ILE A 434 28.08 5.69 -1.62
C ILE A 434 27.71 4.24 -1.41
N GLN A 435 27.87 3.77 -0.17
CA GLN A 435 27.44 2.45 0.24
C GLN A 435 25.98 2.51 0.66
N ILE A 436 25.15 1.67 0.04
CA ILE A 436 23.74 1.54 0.41
C ILE A 436 23.42 0.11 0.81
N ARG A 437 22.46 -0.03 1.72
CA ARG A 437 21.83 -1.32 2.03
C ARG A 437 20.45 -1.33 1.38
N ARG A 438 20.27 -2.14 0.34
CA ARG A 438 18.99 -2.29 -0.35
C ARG A 438 18.19 -3.40 0.33
N ARG A 439 16.92 -3.13 0.62
CA ARG A 439 15.95 -4.12 1.10
C ARG A 439 14.68 -4.07 0.28
N CYS A 440 14.08 -5.23 0.04
CA CYS A 440 12.75 -5.35 -0.55
C CYS A 440 12.06 -6.64 -0.08
N MET A 441 10.75 -6.69 -0.25
CA MET A 441 9.96 -7.89 0.03
C MET A 441 9.66 -8.59 -1.30
N VAL A 442 10.10 -9.84 -1.45
CA VAL A 442 9.87 -10.65 -2.66
C VAL A 442 9.22 -11.96 -2.24
N GLY A 443 8.02 -12.24 -2.75
CA GLY A 443 7.31 -13.48 -2.40
C GLY A 443 6.99 -13.65 -0.91
N GLY A 444 6.95 -12.55 -0.14
CA GLY A 444 6.77 -12.57 1.32
C GLY A 444 8.08 -12.72 2.12
N GLU A 445 9.23 -12.86 1.45
CA GLU A 445 10.55 -12.92 2.09
C GLU A 445 11.29 -11.59 1.98
N LEU A 446 12.09 -11.27 2.99
CA LEU A 446 12.96 -10.11 2.99
C LEU A 446 14.24 -10.44 2.21
N MET A 447 14.49 -9.68 1.15
CA MET A 447 15.75 -9.68 0.42
C MET A 447 16.58 -8.48 0.87
N GLU A 448 17.86 -8.70 1.15
CA GLU A 448 18.82 -7.64 1.51
C GLU A 448 20.10 -7.78 0.68
N THR A 449 20.58 -6.68 0.12
CA THR A 449 21.88 -6.57 -0.53
C THR A 449 22.62 -5.32 -0.07
N LYS A 450 23.95 -5.35 -0.16
CA LYS A 450 24.80 -4.16 0.01
C LYS A 450 25.48 -3.88 -1.32
N GLU A 451 25.49 -2.61 -1.73
CA GLU A 451 26.04 -2.20 -3.01
C GLU A 451 26.59 -0.78 -2.95
N GLU A 452 27.51 -0.49 -3.86
CA GLU A 452 27.95 0.88 -4.13
C GLU A 452 27.14 1.49 -5.25
N VAL A 453 26.61 2.69 -5.01
CA VAL A 453 25.84 3.45 -5.99
C VAL A 453 26.48 4.80 -6.17
N LEU A 454 26.67 5.18 -7.42
CA LEU A 454 27.10 6.51 -7.80
C LEU A 454 25.88 7.36 -8.16
N TYR A 455 25.68 8.46 -7.43
CA TYR A 455 24.72 9.51 -7.78
C TYR A 455 25.49 10.59 -8.55
N PRO A 456 25.29 10.72 -9.87
CA PRO A 456 26.05 11.67 -10.68
C PRO A 456 25.76 13.10 -10.22
N CYS A 457 26.78 13.94 -10.07
CA CYS A 457 26.57 15.39 -9.95
C CYS A 457 26.31 15.93 -11.37
N GLU A 458 25.17 16.58 -11.59
CA GLU A 458 24.93 17.36 -12.82
C GLU A 458 25.77 18.63 -12.84
#